data_AF-A0A7C4GVH7-F1
#
_entry.id   AF-A0A7C4GVH7-F1
#
_cell.length_a   1.000
_cell.length_b   1.000
_cell.length_c   1.000
_cell.angle_alpha   90.00
_cell.angle_beta   90.00
_cell.angle_gamma   90.00
#
_symmetry.space_group_name_H-M   'P 1'
#
loop_
_entity.id
_entity.type
_entity.pdbx_description
1 polymer ?
#
loop_
_entity_poly.entity_id
_entity_poly.type
_entity_poly.pdbx_seq_one_letter_code
_entity_poly.pdbx_strand_id
1 'polypeptide(L)'
;PDETISEAARKMSRLNIRRLGVVYKGQLIGILSSKDILAVMPELIETIQERALIEGENLAQTTIPEEEESSLAGYCDRCGGWSDNLKEVDGEFLCEDCRAELETE
;
A
#
# COMPACT_ATOMS: atom_id res chain seq x y z
N PRO A 1 32.88 4.30 5.12
CA PRO A 1 32.18 5.58 4.83
C PRO A 1 32.34 6.06 3.38
N ASP A 2 33.27 5.45 2.62
CA ASP A 2 33.58 5.85 1.23
C ASP A 2 32.66 5.18 0.18
N GLU A 3 31.77 4.27 0.61
CA GLU A 3 30.72 3.68 -0.23
C GLU A 3 29.70 4.76 -0.63
N THR A 4 29.21 4.70 -1.87
CA THR A 4 28.15 5.59 -2.35
C THR A 4 26.81 5.28 -1.68
N ILE A 5 25.90 6.25 -1.67
CA ILE A 5 24.53 6.07 -1.16
C ILE A 5 23.81 4.92 -1.89
N SER A 6 24.01 4.79 -3.20
CA SER A 6 23.43 3.72 -4.03
C SER A 6 23.92 2.33 -3.62
N GLU A 7 25.21 2.17 -3.30
CA GLU A 7 25.78 0.91 -2.84
C GLU A 7 25.23 0.55 -1.44
N ALA A 8 25.16 1.54 -0.54
CA ALA A 8 24.55 1.37 0.76
C ALA A 8 23.08 0.93 0.64
N ALA A 9 22.29 1.57 -0.23
CA ALA A 9 20.90 1.22 -0.50
C ALA A 9 20.74 -0.23 -1.01
N ARG A 10 21.59 -0.65 -1.97
CA ARG A 10 21.60 -2.04 -2.46
C ARG A 10 21.92 -3.03 -1.35
N LYS A 11 22.89 -2.70 -0.49
CA LYS A 11 23.28 -3.53 0.66
C LYS A 11 22.13 -3.67 1.66
N MET A 12 21.43 -2.57 1.96
CA MET A 12 20.24 -2.55 2.82
C MET A 12 19.11 -3.42 2.26
N SER A 13 18.84 -3.31 0.96
CA SER A 13 17.84 -4.13 0.26
C SER A 13 18.21 -5.60 0.28
N ARG A 14 19.45 -5.95 -0.10
CA ARG A 14 19.93 -7.33 -0.15
C ARG A 14 19.91 -8.02 1.22
N LEU A 15 20.26 -7.29 2.27
CA LEU A 15 20.29 -7.83 3.65
C LEU A 15 18.94 -7.67 4.37
N ASN A 16 17.94 -7.07 3.73
CA ASN A 16 16.64 -6.74 4.31
C ASN A 16 16.73 -5.97 5.64
N ILE A 17 17.58 -4.94 5.68
CA ILE A 17 17.80 -4.09 6.86
C ILE A 17 17.50 -2.63 6.56
N ARG A 18 16.96 -1.92 7.56
CA ARG A 18 16.55 -0.50 7.43
C ARG A 18 17.60 0.50 7.91
N ARG A 19 18.68 0.02 8.54
CA ARG A 19 19.73 0.84 9.14
C ARG A 19 21.10 0.20 8.91
N LEU A 20 22.10 1.01 8.56
CA LEU A 20 23.50 0.64 8.44
C LEU A 20 24.34 1.46 9.43
N GLY A 21 25.21 0.79 10.17
CA GLY A 21 26.26 1.47 10.94
C GLY A 21 27.38 1.92 10.01
N VAL A 22 27.77 3.19 10.12
CA VAL A 22 28.89 3.75 9.33
C VAL A 22 30.16 3.64 10.17
N VAL A 23 31.09 2.79 9.73
CA VAL A 23 32.36 2.55 10.40
C VAL A 23 33.50 3.19 9.61
N TYR A 24 34.43 3.85 10.31
CA TYR A 24 35.67 4.38 9.77
C TYR A 24 36.82 4.11 10.72
N LYS A 25 37.95 3.60 10.19
CA LYS A 25 39.15 3.23 10.99
C LYS A 25 38.82 2.39 12.24
N GLY A 26 37.90 1.44 12.08
CA GLY A 26 37.47 0.53 13.17
C GLY A 26 36.52 1.15 14.19
N GLN A 27 36.11 2.41 14.03
CA GLN A 27 35.19 3.10 14.93
C GLN A 27 33.83 3.34 14.26
N LEU A 28 32.74 3.10 14.99
CA LEU A 28 31.40 3.45 14.56
C LEU A 28 31.23 4.97 14.69
N ILE A 29 31.11 5.66 13.56
CA ILE A 29 31.04 7.12 13.50
C ILE A 29 29.63 7.65 13.21
N GLY A 30 28.69 6.78 12.84
CA GLY A 30 27.32 7.21 12.55
C GLY A 30 26.39 6.08 12.14
N ILE A 31 25.17 6.46 11.79
CA ILE A 31 24.13 5.56 11.30
C ILE A 31 23.51 6.16 10.03
N LEU A 32 23.21 5.30 9.07
CA LEU A 32 22.48 5.63 7.85
C LEU A 32 21.18 4.83 7.84
N SER A 33 20.04 5.49 7.65
CA SER A 33 18.73 4.84 7.54
C SER A 33 18.15 4.93 6.13
N SER A 34 17.19 4.06 5.83
CA SER A 34 16.47 4.11 4.54
C SER A 34 15.73 5.42 4.34
N LYS A 35 15.30 6.07 5.43
CA LYS A 35 14.67 7.40 5.39
C LYS A 35 15.66 8.47 4.93
N ASP A 36 16.90 8.40 5.41
CA ASP A 36 17.94 9.35 5.02
C ASP A 36 18.23 9.25 3.52
N ILE A 37 18.28 8.02 2.98
CA ILE A 37 18.47 7.77 1.54
C ILE A 37 17.34 8.39 0.71
N LEU A 38 16.08 8.19 1.12
CA LEU A 38 14.92 8.74 0.42
C LEU A 38 14.89 10.28 0.47
N ALA A 39 15.36 10.89 1.56
CA ALA A 39 15.35 12.34 1.72
C ALA A 39 16.30 13.07 0.75
N VAL A 40 17.37 12.41 0.27
CA VAL A 40 18.37 13.01 -0.64
C VAL A 40 18.11 12.69 -2.12
N MET A 41 17.05 11.94 -2.44
CA MET A 41 16.68 11.58 -3.81
C MET A 41 15.34 12.21 -4.23
N PRO A 42 15.29 13.54 -4.45
CA PRO A 42 14.06 14.22 -4.86
C PRO A 42 13.56 13.78 -6.26
N GLU A 43 14.47 13.49 -7.20
CA GLU A 43 14.11 13.17 -8.59
C GLU A 43 13.44 11.79 -8.78
N LEU A 44 13.62 10.84 -7.84
CA LEU A 44 12.92 9.56 -7.90
C LEU A 44 11.43 9.67 -7.55
N ILE A 45 11.03 10.68 -6.77
CA ILE A 45 9.62 10.88 -6.41
C ILE A 45 8.83 11.26 -7.67
N GLU A 46 9.38 12.13 -8.52
CA GLU A 46 8.74 12.58 -9.76
C GLU A 46 8.62 11.45 -10.79
N THR A 47 9.67 10.64 -11.00
CA THR A 47 9.59 9.50 -11.92
C THR A 47 8.71 8.36 -11.40
N ILE A 48 8.68 8.11 -10.08
CA ILE A 48 7.74 7.16 -9.48
C ILE A 48 6.31 7.69 -9.62
N GLN A 49 6.07 8.98 -9.47
CA GLN A 49 4.77 9.61 -9.72
C GLN A 49 4.35 9.51 -11.19
N GLU A 50 5.23 9.80 -12.14
CA GLU A 50 4.92 9.66 -13.58
C GLU A 50 4.58 8.21 -13.95
N ARG A 51 5.34 7.23 -13.44
CA ARG A 51 4.99 5.81 -13.62
C ARG A 51 3.73 5.41 -12.89
N ALA A 52 3.49 5.91 -11.68
CA ALA A 52 2.27 5.68 -10.92
C ALA A 52 1.06 6.44 -11.47
N LEU A 53 1.24 7.43 -12.35
CA LEU A 53 0.18 8.09 -13.12
C LEU A 53 -0.16 7.30 -14.39
N ILE A 54 0.85 6.73 -15.06
CA ILE A 54 0.66 5.86 -16.24
C ILE A 54 0.10 4.48 -15.82
N GLU A 55 0.68 3.85 -14.79
CA GLU A 55 0.09 2.70 -14.09
C GLU A 55 -1.15 3.13 -13.30
N GLY A 56 -1.24 4.42 -12.99
CA GLY A 56 -2.36 5.12 -12.37
C GLY A 56 -3.61 5.15 -13.20
N GLU A 57 -3.55 5.16 -14.53
CA GLU A 57 -4.76 4.96 -15.35
C GLU A 57 -5.32 3.53 -15.21
N ASN A 58 -4.49 2.54 -14.82
CA ASN A 58 -4.97 1.21 -14.44
C ASN A 58 -5.39 1.11 -12.96
N LEU A 59 -4.89 2.01 -12.09
CA LEU A 59 -5.33 2.15 -10.69
C LEU A 59 -6.44 3.19 -10.50
N ALA A 60 -6.78 4.00 -11.50
CA ALA A 60 -7.80 5.05 -11.46
C ALA A 60 -9.21 4.46 -11.54
N GLN A 61 -9.34 3.16 -11.79
CA GLN A 61 -10.55 2.42 -11.44
C GLN A 61 -10.71 2.20 -9.93
N THR A 62 -9.73 2.60 -9.11
CA THR A 62 -9.79 2.58 -7.64
C THR A 62 -9.97 3.98 -7.02
N THR A 63 -10.08 5.04 -7.81
CA THR A 63 -10.59 6.33 -7.32
C THR A 63 -12.11 6.29 -7.36
N ILE A 64 -12.67 5.77 -6.27
CA ILE A 64 -14.09 5.89 -5.91
C ILE A 64 -14.44 7.39 -5.94
N PRO A 65 -15.33 7.85 -6.83
CA PRO A 65 -16.00 9.13 -6.66
C PRO A 65 -16.81 9.05 -5.37
N GLU A 66 -16.73 10.09 -4.57
CA GLU A 66 -17.49 10.29 -3.34
C GLU A 66 -19.00 10.10 -3.62
N GLU A 67 -19.53 8.89 -3.39
CA GLU A 67 -20.96 8.55 -3.12
C GLU A 67 -21.30 7.04 -3.10
N GLU A 68 -20.35 6.11 -3.27
CA GLU A 68 -20.64 4.67 -3.10
C GLU A 68 -19.92 4.10 -1.87
N GLU A 69 -20.71 3.70 -0.87
CA GLU A 69 -20.31 2.88 0.27
C GLU A 69 -19.31 1.81 -0.19
N SER A 70 -18.10 1.81 0.36
CA SER A 70 -17.08 0.82 0.03
C SER A 70 -17.66 -0.58 0.24
N SER A 71 -17.98 -1.27 -0.85
CA SER A 71 -18.39 -2.67 -0.81
C SER A 71 -17.26 -3.48 -0.18
N LEU A 72 -17.60 -4.22 0.87
CA LEU A 72 -16.66 -5.09 1.56
C LEU A 72 -16.70 -6.48 0.93
N ALA A 73 -15.55 -7.16 0.85
CA ALA A 73 -15.47 -8.55 0.46
C ALA A 73 -15.43 -9.46 1.69
N GLY A 74 -16.28 -10.48 1.73
CA GLY A 74 -16.41 -11.40 2.86
C GLY A 74 -17.52 -12.43 2.67
N TYR A 75 -17.95 -13.05 3.78
CA TYR A 75 -19.10 -13.95 3.78
C TYR A 75 -20.37 -13.19 4.13
N CYS A 76 -21.45 -13.43 3.39
CA CYS A 76 -22.78 -12.89 3.68
C CYS A 76 -23.33 -13.52 4.97
N ASP A 77 -23.81 -12.70 5.90
CA ASP A 77 -24.33 -13.15 7.20
C ASP A 77 -25.62 -13.98 7.07
N ARG A 78 -26.39 -13.80 5.98
CA ARG A 78 -27.66 -14.50 5.73
C ARG A 78 -27.50 -15.84 5.00
N CYS A 79 -26.77 -15.88 3.89
CA CYS A 79 -26.64 -17.08 3.06
C CYS A 79 -25.31 -17.83 3.26
N GLY A 80 -24.33 -17.22 3.94
CA GLY A 80 -22.99 -17.77 4.11
C GLY A 80 -22.14 -17.83 2.83
N GLY A 81 -22.66 -17.31 1.72
CA GLY A 81 -21.93 -17.22 0.45
C GLY A 81 -20.84 -16.15 0.51
N TRP A 82 -19.72 -16.38 -0.18
CA TRP A 82 -18.72 -15.34 -0.38
C TRP A 82 -19.22 -14.31 -1.39
N SER A 83 -19.07 -13.03 -1.08
CA SER A 83 -19.34 -11.92 -2.00
C SER A 83 -18.26 -10.86 -1.85
N ASP A 84 -17.90 -10.23 -2.96
CA ASP A 84 -17.07 -9.03 -3.04
C ASP A 84 -17.91 -7.74 -2.96
N ASN A 85 -19.23 -7.86 -2.84
CA ASN A 85 -20.19 -6.77 -2.81
C ASN A 85 -21.12 -6.83 -1.58
N LEU A 86 -20.53 -6.95 -0.38
CA LEU A 86 -21.29 -6.87 0.88
C LEU A 86 -21.59 -5.42 1.25
N LYS A 87 -22.82 -5.19 1.71
CA LYS A 87 -23.28 -3.93 2.28
C LYS A 87 -23.92 -4.17 3.64
N GLU A 88 -23.73 -3.22 4.55
CA GLU A 88 -24.35 -3.26 5.88
C GLU A 88 -25.83 -2.87 5.77
N VAL A 89 -26.71 -3.75 6.23
CA VAL A 89 -28.16 -3.54 6.34
C VAL A 89 -28.56 -3.97 7.74
N ASP A 90 -29.08 -3.05 8.55
CA ASP A 90 -29.49 -3.28 9.95
C ASP A 90 -28.42 -3.95 10.84
N GLY A 91 -27.13 -3.73 10.54
CA GLY A 91 -25.99 -4.29 11.27
C GLY A 91 -25.54 -5.68 10.80
N GLU A 92 -26.13 -6.23 9.74
CA GLU A 92 -25.70 -7.45 9.06
C GLU A 92 -25.06 -7.12 7.70
N PHE A 93 -24.01 -7.86 7.31
CA PHE A 93 -23.39 -7.71 6.00
C PHE A 93 -24.01 -8.69 5.00
N LEU A 94 -24.79 -8.14 4.06
CA LEU A 94 -25.59 -8.92 3.11
C LEU A 94 -25.05 -8.80 1.69
N CYS A 95 -25.10 -9.88 0.89
CA CYS A 95 -24.79 -9.85 -0.54
C CYS A 95 -25.96 -9.26 -1.37
N GLU A 96 -25.70 -8.95 -2.64
CA GLU A 96 -26.70 -8.34 -3.54
C GLU A 96 -28.01 -9.13 -3.65
N ASP A 97 -27.93 -10.46 -3.73
CA ASP A 97 -29.11 -11.32 -3.81
C ASP A 97 -29.95 -11.25 -2.53
N CYS A 98 -29.30 -11.37 -1.37
CA CYS A 98 -29.97 -11.33 -0.07
C CYS A 98 -30.59 -9.97 0.23
N ARG A 99 -30.01 -8.88 -0.30
CA ARG A 99 -30.58 -7.53 -0.18
C ARG A 99 -31.78 -7.32 -1.09
N ALA A 100 -31.70 -7.77 -2.35
CA ALA A 100 -32.82 -7.66 -3.30
C ALA A 100 -34.08 -8.40 -2.81
N GLU A 101 -33.90 -9.52 -2.10
CA GLU A 101 -34.99 -10.23 -1.43
C GLU A 101 -35.63 -9.43 -0.29
N LEU A 102 -34.87 -8.61 0.45
CA LEU A 102 -35.40 -7.78 1.54
C LEU A 102 -36.17 -6.55 1.02
N GLU A 103 -35.79 -6.02 -0.14
CA GLU A 103 -36.48 -4.89 -0.77
C GLU A 103 -37.80 -5.28 -1.45
N THR A 104 -38.04 -6.58 -1.65
CA THR A 104 -39.22 -7.12 -2.35
C THR A 104 -40.32 -7.65 -1.42
N GLU A 105 -40.16 -7.50 -0.10
CA GLU A 105 -41.18 -7.75 0.93
C GLU A 105 -41.73 -6.44 1.53
#